data_AF-K4L8E5-F1
#
_entry.id   AF-K4L8E5-F1
#
_cell.length_a   1.000
_cell.length_b   1.000
_cell.length_c   1.000
_cell.angle_alpha   90.00
_cell.angle_beta   90.00
_cell.angle_gamma   90.00
#
_symmetry.space_group_name_H-M   'P 1'
#
loop_
_entity.id
_entity.type
_entity.pdbx_description
1 polymer ?
#
loop_
_entity_poly.entity_id
_entity_poly.type
_entity_poly.pdbx_seq_one_letter_code
_entity_poly.pdbx_strand_id
1 'polypeptide(L)' 'MDITAAALIGTGIAAAGAAIGAAMGNGNVVASTIDGIARQPEARGTLMSTMFIGIALVEILPLLSIIMALLMFFTKS' A
#
# COMPACT_ATOMS: atom_id res chain seq x y z
N MET A 1 1.18 -1.17 -31.19
CA MET A 1 0.58 -0.51 -30.01
C MET A 1 1.35 0.79 -29.80
N ASP A 2 0.68 1.92 -29.64
CA ASP A 2 1.37 3.18 -29.34
C ASP A 2 2.05 3.09 -27.95
N ILE A 3 3.21 3.73 -27.80
CA ILE A 3 4.00 3.79 -26.56
C ILE A 3 3.15 4.33 -25.41
N THR A 4 2.21 5.23 -25.69
CA THR A 4 1.26 5.75 -24.70
C THR A 4 0.31 4.69 -24.18
N ALA A 5 -0.32 3.92 -25.07
CA ALA A 5 -1.17 2.82 -24.67
C ALA A 5 -0.40 1.77 -23.86
N ALA A 6 0.84 1.45 -24.25
CA ALA A 6 1.71 0.53 -23.51
C ALA A 6 2.02 1.02 -22.10
N ALA A 7 2.35 2.31 -21.95
CA ALA A 7 2.68 2.91 -20.67
C ALA A 7 1.48 2.94 -19.72
N LEU A 8 0.29 3.27 -20.22
CA LEU A 8 -0.95 3.27 -19.43
C LEU A 8 -1.30 1.87 -18.91
N ILE A 9 -1.22 0.85 -19.77
CA ILE A 9 -1.45 -0.54 -19.38
C ILE A 9 -0.41 -0.99 -18.34
N GLY A 10 0.87 -0.71 -18.57
CA GLY A 10 1.94 -1.05 -17.63
C GLY A 10 1.74 -0.44 -16.24
N THR A 11 1.23 0.79 -16.18
CA THR A 11 0.94 1.45 -14.90
C THR A 11 -0.30 0.92 -14.21
N GLY A 12 -1.34 0.56 -14.97
CA GLY A 12 -2.49 -0.15 -14.42
C GLY A 12 -2.09 -1.48 -13.77
N ILE A 13 -1.21 -2.25 -14.42
CA ILE A 13 -0.69 -3.52 -13.89
C ILE A 13 0.15 -3.29 -12.62
N ALA A 14 1.05 -2.30 -12.64
CA ALA A 14 1.87 -1.96 -11.48
C ALA A 14 1.02 -1.51 -10.28
N ALA A 15 0.01 -0.68 -10.52
CA ALA A 15 -0.92 -0.24 -9.48
C ALA A 15 -1.75 -1.39 -8.91
N ALA A 16 -2.24 -2.30 -9.76
CA ALA A 16 -2.96 -3.49 -9.32
C ALA A 16 -2.08 -4.40 -8.44
N GLY A 17 -0.83 -4.64 -8.85
CA GLY A 17 0.13 -5.40 -8.06
C GLY A 17 0.44 -4.75 -6.71
N ALA A 18 0.64 -3.43 -6.69
CA ALA A 18 0.88 -2.68 -5.47
C ALA A 18 -0.34 -2.73 -4.53
N ALA A 19 -1.57 -2.59 -5.06
CA ALA A 19 -2.79 -2.67 -4.26
C ALA A 19 -2.99 -4.04 -3.61
N ILE A 20 -2.71 -5.13 -4.33
CA ILE A 20 -2.78 -6.50 -3.78
C ILE A 20 -1.72 -6.67 -2.67
N GLY A 21 -0.48 -6.24 -2.92
CA GLY A 21 0.60 -6.28 -1.93
C GLY A 21 0.27 -5.49 -0.67
N ALA A 22 -0.33 -4.30 -0.82
CA ALA A 22 -0.78 -3.46 0.28
C ALA A 22 -1.87 -4.14 1.11
N ALA A 23 -2.90 -4.67 0.44
CA ALA A 23 -4.01 -5.33 1.11
C ALA A 23 -3.53 -6.51 1.98
N MET A 24 -2.62 -7.33 1.44
CA MET A 24 -2.01 -8.43 2.17
C MET A 24 -1.12 -7.95 3.32
N GLY A 25 -0.25 -6.97 3.08
CA GLY A 25 0.65 -6.41 4.09
C GLY A 25 -0.10 -5.77 5.26
N ASN A 26 -1.05 -4.88 4.95
CA ASN A 26 -1.88 -4.22 5.95
C ASN A 26 -2.75 -5.23 6.70
N GLY A 27 -3.35 -6.20 6.01
CA GLY A 27 -4.11 -7.28 6.64
C GLY A 27 -3.30 -8.02 7.70
N ASN A 28 -2.05 -8.38 7.38
CA ASN A 28 -1.16 -9.08 8.31
C ASN A 28 -0.73 -8.19 9.49
N VAL A 29 -0.37 -6.93 9.24
CA VAL A 29 0.05 -5.98 10.28
C VAL A 29 -1.10 -5.69 11.25
N VAL A 30 -2.30 -5.45 10.73
CA VAL A 30 -3.50 -5.18 11.53
C VAL A 30 -3.92 -6.42 12.32
N ALA A 31 -3.98 -7.60 11.70
CA ALA A 31 -4.33 -8.84 12.39
C ALA A 31 -3.37 -9.15 13.54
N SER A 32 -2.06 -9.06 13.29
CA SER A 32 -1.04 -9.28 14.33
C SER A 32 -1.14 -8.28 15.48
N THR A 33 -1.53 -7.04 15.18
CA THR A 33 -1.75 -6.00 16.18
C THR A 33 -2.97 -6.32 17.05
N ILE A 34 -4.08 -6.73 16.44
CA ILE A 34 -5.31 -7.11 17.15
C ILE A 34 -5.03 -8.32 18.07
N ASP A 35 -4.36 -9.34 17.56
CA ASP A 35 -3.97 -10.52 18.35
C ASP A 35 -3.04 -10.16 19.52
N GLY A 36 -2.09 -9.25 19.29
CA GLY A 36 -1.21 -8.74 20.33
C GLY A 36 -1.97 -8.01 21.44
N ILE A 37 -2.90 -7.13 21.05
CA ILE A 37 -3.75 -6.38 22.00
C ILE A 37 -4.67 -7.33 22.77
N ALA A 38 -5.23 -8.35 22.12
CA ALA A 38 -6.10 -9.33 22.77
C ALA A 38 -5.36 -10.14 23.86
N ARG A 39 -4.07 -10.41 23.64
CA ARG A 39 -3.21 -11.10 24.63
C ARG A 39 -2.72 -10.18 25.74
N GLN A 40 -2.45 -8.92 25.44
CA GLN A 40 -1.91 -7.92 26.38
C GLN A 40 -2.56 -6.55 26.17
N PRO A 41 -3.73 -6.29 26.79
CA PRO A 41 -4.46 -5.03 26.62
C PRO A 41 -3.67 -3.79 27.02
N GLU A 42 -2.79 -3.90 28.01
CA GLU A 42 -1.95 -2.81 28.52
C GLU A 42 -0.92 -2.34 27.46
N ALA A 43 -0.52 -3.23 26.55
CA ALA A 43 0.42 -2.93 25.47
C ALA A 43 -0.22 -2.19 24.27
N ARG A 44 -1.54 -1.91 24.31
CA ARG A 44 -2.30 -1.34 23.19
C ARG A 44 -1.67 -0.09 22.59
N GLY A 45 -1.22 0.86 23.40
CA GLY A 45 -0.63 2.11 22.92
C GLY A 45 0.62 1.88 22.06
N THR A 46 1.52 1.04 22.55
CA THR A 46 2.75 0.67 21.83
C THR A 46 2.45 -0.13 20.57
N LEU A 47 1.56 -1.13 20.65
CA LEU A 47 1.20 -1.96 19.50
C LEU A 47 0.53 -1.17 18.38
N MET A 48 -0.39 -0.26 18.71
CA MET A 48 -1.01 0.64 17.71
C MET A 48 0.02 1.55 17.06
N SER A 49 0.99 2.08 17.83
CA SER A 49 2.06 2.93 17.28
C SER A 49 2.92 2.15 16.28
N THR A 50 3.32 0.93 16.64
CA THR A 50 4.08 0.04 15.75
C THR A 50 3.25 -0.36 14.51
N MET A 51 1.95 -0.61 14.67
CA MET A 51 1.04 -0.91 13.56
C MET A 51 1.03 0.21 12.52
N PHE A 52 0.90 1.47 12.93
CA PHE A 52 0.90 2.61 12.00
C PHE A 52 2.23 2.79 11.29
N ILE A 53 3.36 2.54 11.97
CA ILE A 53 4.68 2.52 11.32
C ILE A 53 4.73 1.40 10.27
N GLY A 54 4.25 0.20 10.61
CA GLY A 54 4.18 -0.93 9.68
C GLY A 54 3.32 -0.64 8.45
N ILE A 55 2.13 -0.08 8.65
CA ILE A 55 1.24 0.35 7.54
C ILE A 55 1.93 1.40 6.69
N ALA A 56 2.57 2.42 7.29
CA ALA A 56 3.27 3.45 6.54
C ALA A 56 4.38 2.88 5.64
N LEU A 57 5.09 1.83 6.09
CA LEU A 57 6.09 1.13 5.28
C LEU A 57 5.47 0.31 4.15
N VAL A 58 4.33 -0.35 4.40
CA VAL A 58 3.58 -1.10 3.39
C VAL A 58 3.06 -0.17 2.28
N GLU A 59 2.61 1.04 2.65
CA GLU A 59 2.00 2.01 1.74
C GLU A 59 2.99 2.75 0.81
N ILE A 60 4.30 2.58 0.97
CA ILE A 60 5.29 3.28 0.11
C ILE A 60 5.10 2.91 -1.37
N LEU A 61 5.04 1.63 -1.70
CA LEU A 61 4.91 1.17 -3.09
C LEU A 61 3.52 1.50 -3.70
N PRO A 62 2.40 1.30 -2.98
CA PRO A 62 1.07 1.76 -3.41
C PRO A 62 1.02 3.25 -3.73
N LEU A 63 1.51 4.10 -2.82
CA LEU A 63 1.51 5.54 -3.03
C LEU A 63 2.38 5.94 -4.24
N LEU A 64 3.54 5.30 -4.41
CA LEU A 64 4.36 5.51 -5.60
C LEU A 64 3.64 5.10 -6.90
N SER A 65 2.88 4.00 -6.89
CA SER A 65 2.11 3.57 -8.06
C SER A 65 0.99 4.56 -8.42
N ILE A 66 0.32 5.14 -7.43
CA ILE A 66 -0.68 6.20 -7.63
C ILE A 66 -0.03 7.45 -8.21
N ILE A 67 1.12 7.86 -7.66
CA ILE A 67 1.87 9.01 -8.18
C ILE A 67 2.24 8.81 -9.65
N MET A 68 2.74 7.63 -10.03
CA MET A 68 3.08 7.31 -11.42
C MET A 68 1.84 7.33 -12.33
N ALA A 69 0.71 6.82 -11.85
CA ALA A 69 -0.56 6.86 -12.59
C ALA A 69 -1.02 8.30 -12.84
N LEU A 70 -0.98 9.16 -11.81
CA LEU A 70 -1.34 10.57 -11.94
C LEU A 70 -0.39 11.32 -12.88
N LEU A 71 0.92 11.10 -12.75
CA LEU A 71 1.91 11.71 -13.63
C LEU A 71 1.65 11.36 -15.09
N MET A 72 1.34 10.11 -15.41
CA MET A 72 1.03 9.73 -16.79
C MET A 72 -0.29 10.28 -17.29
N PHE A 73 -1.30 10.41 -16.42
CA PHE A 73 -2.56 11.04 -16.78
C PHE A 73 -2.38 12.53 -17.15
N PHE A 74 -1.56 13.27 -16.41
CA PHE A 74 -1.38 14.71 -16.63
C PHE A 74 -0.28 15.07 -17.65
N THR A 75 0.73 14.22 -17.86
CA THR A 75 1.85 14.52 -18.78
C THR A 75 1.61 14.04 -20.21
N LYS A 76 0.65 13.16 -20.45
CA LYS A 76 0.30 12.65 -21.79
C LYS A 76 -0.98 13.27 -22.37
N SER A 77 -1.35 14.46 -21.91
CA SER A 77 -2.33 15.31 -22.60
C SER A 77 -1.76 15.97 -23.84
#